data_AF-A0A8T5HZS7-F1
#
_entry.id   AF-A0A8T5HZS7-F1
#
_cell.length_a   1.000
_cell.length_b   1.000
_cell.length_c   1.000
_cell.angle_alpha   90.00
_cell.angle_beta   90.00
_cell.angle_gamma   90.00
#
_symmetry.space_group_name_H-M   'P 1'
#
loop_
_entity.id
_entity.type
_entity.pdbx_description
1 polymer ?
#
loop_
_entity_poly.entity_id
_entity_poly.type
_entity_poly.pdbx_seq_one_letter_code
_entity_poly.pdbx_strand_id
1 'polypeptide(L)'
;MNKKGAIQIVALVLALIILAYLLITFAQRECNSNRDCPGNAYCGTDYECHEFPDQIIVKQTNYISSAAILGIFLVMAAYIFKTGKVPFYKEIKNKIKKLKED
;
A
#
# COMPACT_ATOMS: atom_id res chain seq x y z
N MET A 1 3.55 -35.83 18.23
CA MET A 1 4.46 -34.91 17.51
C MET A 1 4.82 -33.75 18.43
N ASN A 2 6.11 -33.53 18.70
CA ASN A 2 6.56 -32.41 19.54
C ASN A 2 6.12 -31.10 18.89
N LYS A 3 5.25 -30.33 19.55
CA LYS A 3 4.70 -29.07 19.03
C LYS A 3 5.79 -28.09 18.57
N LYS A 4 6.99 -28.18 19.15
CA LYS A 4 8.19 -27.41 18.77
C LYS A 4 8.74 -27.78 17.38
N GLY A 5 8.72 -29.06 17.01
CA GLY A 5 9.19 -29.53 15.69
C GLY A 5 8.23 -29.16 14.57
N ALA A 6 6.93 -29.18 14.82
CA ALA A 6 5.93 -28.74 13.85
C ALA A 6 6.07 -27.24 13.51
N ILE A 7 6.33 -26.40 14.51
CA ILE A 7 6.53 -24.95 14.31
C ILE A 7 7.81 -24.67 13.49
N GLN A 8 8.90 -25.38 13.75
CA GLN A 8 10.15 -25.24 12.97
C GLN A 8 9.97 -25.63 11.51
N ILE A 9 9.24 -26.71 11.23
CA ILE A 9 8.98 -27.16 9.86
C ILE A 9 8.12 -26.14 9.12
N VAL A 10 7.07 -25.61 9.75
CA VAL A 10 6.21 -24.58 9.15
C VAL A 10 7.00 -23.31 8.86
N ALA A 11 7.84 -22.85 9.79
CA ALA A 11 8.69 -21.67 9.59
C ALA A 11 9.68 -21.86 8.43
N LEU A 12 10.30 -23.05 8.33
CA LEU A 12 11.22 -23.38 7.24
C LEU A 12 10.52 -23.35 5.88
N VAL A 13 9.36 -23.99 5.77
CA VAL A 13 8.57 -24.02 4.52
C VAL A 13 8.16 -22.61 4.12
N LEU A 14 7.72 -21.79 5.06
CA LEU A 14 7.30 -20.41 4.79
C LEU A 14 8.47 -19.54 4.34
N ALA A 15 9.65 -19.71 4.93
CA ALA A 15 10.88 -19.03 4.50
C ALA A 15 11.28 -19.42 3.07
N LEU A 16 11.17 -20.70 2.71
CA LEU A 16 11.46 -21.16 1.34
C LEU A 16 10.48 -20.59 0.31
N ILE A 17 9.19 -20.47 0.66
CA ILE A 17 8.18 -19.86 -0.22
C ILE A 17 8.50 -18.38 -0.46
N ILE A 18 8.84 -17.64 0.60
CA ILE A 18 9.22 -16.22 0.49
C ILE A 18 10.46 -16.08 -0.40
N LEU A 19 11.47 -16.93 -0.19
CA LEU A 19 12.69 -16.91 -1.00
C LEU A 19 12.40 -17.19 -2.48
N ALA A 20 11.61 -18.22 -2.77
CA ALA A 20 11.23 -18.56 -4.14
C ALA A 20 10.45 -17.41 -4.81
N TYR A 21 9.51 -16.80 -4.10
CA TYR A 21 8.76 -15.64 -4.59
C TYR A 21 9.68 -14.47 -4.94
N LEU A 22 10.59 -14.11 -4.03
CA LEU A 22 11.56 -13.03 -4.29
C LEU A 22 12.43 -13.34 -5.52
N LEU A 23 12.96 -14.55 -5.63
CA LEU A 23 13.79 -14.95 -6.78
C LEU A 23 13.03 -14.85 -8.10
N ILE A 24 11.76 -15.27 -8.14
CA ILE A 24 10.91 -15.13 -9.33
C ILE A 24 10.70 -13.65 -9.67
N THR A 25 10.37 -12.83 -8.67
CA THR A 25 10.18 -11.38 -8.88
C THR A 25 11.45 -10.69 -9.37
N PHE A 26 12.63 -11.11 -8.90
CA PHE A 26 13.91 -10.60 -9.41
C PHE A 26 14.23 -11.10 -10.82
N ALA A 27 13.93 -12.35 -11.13
CA ALA A 27 14.18 -12.95 -12.44
C ALA A 27 13.25 -12.39 -13.53
N GLN A 28 12.05 -11.95 -13.17
CA GLN A 28 11.07 -11.35 -14.07
C GLN A 28 11.27 -9.84 -14.30
N ARG A 29 12.28 -9.22 -13.68
CA ARG A 29 12.58 -7.80 -13.94
C ARG A 29 13.18 -7.64 -15.33
N GLU A 30 12.63 -6.72 -16.10
CA GLU A 30 13.16 -6.36 -17.41
C GLU A 30 14.25 -5.28 -17.30
N CYS A 31 14.13 -4.38 -16.30
CA CYS A 31 15.05 -3.27 -16.10
C CYS A 31 15.31 -2.96 -14.62
N ASN A 32 16.49 -2.39 -14.32
CA ASN A 32 16.77 -1.76 -13.01
C ASN A 32 16.97 -0.24 -13.15
N SER A 33 17.27 0.22 -14.36
CA SER A 33 17.49 1.62 -14.68
C SER A 33 16.97 1.94 -16.09
N ASN A 34 16.74 3.22 -16.36
CA ASN A 34 16.33 3.68 -17.69
C ASN A 34 17.35 3.35 -18.80
N ARG A 35 18.59 3.00 -18.45
CA ARG A 35 19.63 2.62 -19.43
C ARG A 35 19.48 1.18 -19.92
N ASP A 36 18.72 0.36 -19.21
CA ASP A 36 18.47 -1.04 -19.56
C ASP A 36 17.32 -1.16 -20.58
N CYS A 37 16.55 -0.09 -20.78
CA CYS A 37 15.43 -0.01 -21.72
C CYS A 37 15.85 0.55 -23.10
N PRO A 38 15.11 0.24 -24.17
CA PRO A 38 15.32 0.83 -25.50
C PRO A 38 15.17 2.36 -25.47
N GLY A 39 15.75 3.06 -26.45
CA GLY A 39 15.88 4.52 -26.42
C GLY A 39 14.57 5.32 -26.40
N ASN A 40 13.44 4.69 -26.71
CA ASN A 40 12.08 5.26 -26.66
C ASN A 40 11.28 4.77 -25.43
N ALA A 41 11.93 4.17 -24.43
CA ALA A 41 11.27 3.66 -23.23
C ALA A 41 11.99 4.09 -21.93
N TYR A 42 11.28 4.00 -20.81
CA TYR A 42 11.80 4.23 -19.46
C TYR A 42 11.49 3.03 -18.55
N CYS A 43 12.28 2.88 -17.49
CA CYS A 43 12.06 1.82 -16.52
C CYS A 43 11.00 2.26 -15.50
N GLY A 44 9.90 1.52 -15.43
CA GLY A 44 8.82 1.77 -14.46
C GLY A 44 9.17 1.29 -13.06
N THR A 45 8.35 1.67 -12.08
CA THR A 45 8.49 1.20 -10.68
C THR A 45 8.12 -0.28 -10.50
N ASP A 46 7.49 -0.85 -11.52
CA ASP A 46 7.19 -2.27 -11.70
C ASP A 46 8.37 -3.07 -12.29
N TYR A 47 9.49 -2.42 -12.62
CA TYR A 47 10.67 -3.02 -13.25
C TYR A 47 10.43 -3.52 -14.68
N GLU A 48 9.41 -2.98 -15.35
CA GLU A 48 9.11 -3.20 -16.77
C GLU A 48 9.49 -1.95 -17.59
N CYS A 49 9.84 -2.14 -18.87
CA CYS A 49 10.13 -1.03 -19.77
C CYS A 49 8.85 -0.47 -20.40
N HIS A 50 8.51 0.78 -20.09
CA HIS A 50 7.34 1.49 -20.61
C HIS A 50 7.74 2.47 -21.70
N GLU A 51 7.02 2.50 -22.82
CA GLU A 51 7.28 3.49 -23.87
C GLU A 51 6.96 4.91 -23.40
N PHE A 52 7.75 5.89 -23.85
CA PHE A 52 7.39 7.28 -23.63
C PHE A 52 6.08 7.59 -24.35
N PRO A 53 5.13 8.27 -23.71
CA PRO A 53 3.88 8.62 -24.36
C PRO A 53 4.13 9.60 -25.51
N ASP A 54 3.61 9.28 -26.71
CA ASP A 54 3.73 10.11 -27.93
C ASP A 54 3.13 11.52 -27.78
N GLN A 55 2.24 11.69 -26.80
CA GLN A 55 1.61 12.96 -26.48
C GLN A 55 1.74 13.19 -24.98
N ILE A 56 2.11 14.41 -24.59
CA ILE A 56 2.04 14.85 -23.20
C ILE A 56 0.55 14.95 -22.85
N ILE A 57 -0.05 13.83 -22.46
CA ILE A 57 -1.38 13.81 -21.86
C ILE A 57 -1.20 14.47 -20.50
N VAL A 58 -1.40 15.78 -20.44
CA VAL A 58 -1.54 16.50 -19.17
C VAL A 58 -2.84 16.00 -18.55
N LYS A 59 -2.76 14.84 -17.89
CA LYS A 59 -3.88 14.28 -17.14
C LYS A 59 -4.09 15.24 -15.99
N GLN A 60 -5.06 16.15 -16.14
CA GLN A 60 -5.47 17.08 -15.09
C GLN A 60 -5.98 16.24 -13.93
N THR A 61 -5.06 15.91 -13.04
CA THR A 61 -5.36 15.07 -11.89
C THR A 61 -5.98 16.00 -10.86
N ASN A 62 -7.29 15.91 -10.71
CA ASN A 62 -8.03 16.71 -9.74
C ASN A 62 -7.77 16.16 -8.34
N TYR A 63 -6.80 16.76 -7.63
CA TYR A 63 -6.48 16.41 -6.24
C TYR A 63 -7.43 17.03 -5.20
N ILE A 64 -8.53 17.64 -5.64
CA ILE A 64 -9.50 18.31 -4.76
C ILE A 64 -10.07 17.33 -3.73
N SER A 65 -10.38 16.10 -4.14
CA SER A 65 -10.88 15.05 -3.24
C SER A 65 -9.85 14.69 -2.17
N SER A 66 -8.59 14.44 -2.58
CA SER A 66 -7.49 14.14 -1.65
C SER A 66 -7.22 15.30 -0.70
N ALA A 67 -7.20 16.54 -1.20
CA ALA A 67 -6.98 17.75 -0.41
C ALA A 67 -8.11 17.97 0.61
N ALA A 68 -9.37 17.73 0.22
CA ALA A 68 -10.51 17.84 1.13
C ALA A 68 -10.42 16.84 2.29
N ILE A 69 -10.05 15.59 2.01
CA ILE A 69 -9.86 14.55 3.03
C ILE A 69 -8.77 14.99 4.02
N LEU A 70 -7.59 15.37 3.51
CA LEU A 70 -6.48 15.85 4.35
C LEU A 70 -6.87 17.07 5.20
N GLY A 71 -7.59 18.02 4.61
CA GLY A 71 -8.08 19.21 5.32
C GLY A 71 -9.01 18.85 6.48
N ILE A 72 -9.97 17.94 6.26
CA ILE A 72 -10.88 17.47 7.32
C ILE A 72 -10.12 16.81 8.46
N PHE A 73 -9.12 15.97 8.15
CA PHE A 73 -8.31 15.31 9.18
C PHE A 73 -7.48 16.30 10.00
N LEU A 74 -6.92 17.34 9.36
CA LEU A 74 -6.18 18.39 10.06
C LEU A 74 -7.08 19.17 11.02
N VAL A 75 -8.29 19.54 10.58
CA VAL A 75 -9.27 20.24 11.42
C VAL A 75 -9.71 19.36 12.60
N MET A 76 -10.01 18.09 12.34
CA MET A 76 -10.38 17.11 13.38
C MET A 76 -9.23 16.92 14.39
N ALA A 77 -7.99 16.79 13.92
CA ALA A 77 -6.83 16.64 14.78
C ALA A 77 -6.65 17.88 15.68
N ALA A 78 -6.69 19.09 15.10
CA ALA A 78 -6.61 20.33 15.86
C ALA A 78 -7.73 20.45 16.91
N TYR A 79 -8.95 20.04 16.56
CA TYR A 79 -10.09 20.02 17.48
C TYR A 79 -9.88 19.04 18.65
N ILE A 80 -9.40 17.82 18.36
CA ILE A 80 -9.09 16.80 19.37
C ILE A 80 -8.00 17.30 20.30
N PHE A 81 -6.92 17.90 19.78
CA PHE A 81 -5.86 18.48 20.60
C PHE A 81 -6.37 19.60 21.52
N LYS A 82 -7.29 20.43 21.04
CA LYS A 82 -7.86 21.53 21.83
C LYS A 82 -8.82 21.06 22.93
N THR A 83 -9.64 20.06 22.65
CA THR A 83 -10.75 19.67 23.54
C THR A 83 -10.53 18.36 24.30
N GLY A 84 -9.52 17.57 23.92
CA GLY A 84 -9.24 16.25 24.48
C GLY A 84 -10.35 15.22 24.22
N LYS A 85 -11.33 15.54 23.35
CA LYS A 85 -12.50 14.71 23.07
C LYS A 85 -12.53 14.38 21.59
N VAL A 86 -12.69 13.09 21.28
CA VAL A 86 -12.90 12.65 19.89
C VAL A 86 -14.37 12.91 19.52
N PRO A 87 -14.64 13.83 18.58
CA PRO A 87 -16.01 14.00 18.09
C PRO A 87 -16.46 12.67 17.47
N PHE A 88 -17.69 12.24 17.76
CA PHE A 88 -18.32 11.00 17.27
C PHE A 88 -17.86 9.66 17.88
N TYR A 89 -16.97 9.64 18.88
CA TYR A 89 -16.53 8.39 19.51
C TYR A 89 -17.68 7.54 20.08
N LYS A 90 -18.64 8.19 20.76
CA LYS A 90 -19.80 7.48 21.38
C LYS A 90 -20.72 6.85 20.32
N GLU A 91 -20.93 7.54 19.21
CA GLU A 91 -21.86 7.12 18.16
C GLU A 91 -21.27 5.95 17.35
N ILE A 92 -19.97 6.01 17.04
CA ILE A 92 -19.24 4.91 16.41
C ILE A 92 -19.18 3.70 17.34
N LYS A 93 -18.87 3.89 18.64
CA LYS A 93 -18.85 2.80 19.62
C LYS A 93 -20.19 2.09 19.71
N ASN A 94 -21.30 2.82 19.67
CA ASN A 94 -22.64 2.25 19.69
C ASN A 94 -22.97 1.48 18.39
N LYS A 95 -22.56 1.99 17.22
CA LYS A 95 -22.72 1.27 15.94
C LYS A 95 -21.92 -0.03 15.91
N ILE A 96 -20.65 -0.01 16.33
CA ILE A 96 -19.80 -1.21 16.39
C ILE A 96 -20.38 -2.23 17.37
N LYS A 97 -20.92 -1.77 18.51
CA LYS A 97 -21.54 -2.67 19.48
C LYS A 97 -22.75 -3.40 18.89
N LYS A 98 -23.64 -2.69 18.18
CA LYS A 98 -24.79 -3.30 17.49
C LYS A 98 -24.37 -4.36 16.46
N LEU A 99 -23.38 -4.04 15.61
CA LEU A 99 -22.85 -4.98 14.61
C LEU A 99 -22.17 -6.24 15.19
N LYS A 100 -21.91 -6.28 16.50
CA LYS A 100 -21.32 -7.44 17.19
C LYS A 100 -22.37 -8.28 17.90
N GLU A 101 -23.57 -7.74 18.10
CA GLU A 101 -24.71 -8.43 18.72
C GLU A 101 -25.62 -9.10 17.68
N ASP A 102 -25.51 -8.70 16.40
CA ASP A 102 -26.07 -9.36 15.20
C ASP A 102 -25.10 -10.40 14.63
#